data_AF-A0AAE1K690-F1
#
_entry.id   AF-A0AAE1K690-F1
#
_cell.length_a   1.000
_cell.length_b   1.000
_cell.length_c   1.000
_cell.angle_alpha   90.00
_cell.angle_beta   90.00
_cell.angle_gamma   90.00
#
_symmetry.space_group_name_H-M   'P 1'
#
loop_
_entity.id
_entity.type
_entity.pdbx_description
1 polymer ?
#
loop_
_entity_poly.entity_id
_entity_poly.type
_entity_poly.pdbx_seq_one_letter_code
_entity_poly.pdbx_strand_id
1 'polypeptide(L)'
;QHKSVFHDLFCSIANSPLQSLTFLYPSLYLSVGDLVCLGDCVRRSKHLTRLKLPNLKSIESYMPILLAVGGSNAIQTLRIDSNTVSVWDKAFQLAVTSLRHNSTLRTLSLAHWTFDLQVGVRNSV
;
A
#
# COMPACT_ATOMS: atom_id res chain seq x y z
N GLN A 1 16.81 -13.88 -2.52
CA GLN A 1 16.68 -12.53 -1.91
C GLN A 1 16.77 -11.50 -3.02
N HIS A 2 15.69 -10.75 -3.30
CA HIS A 2 15.73 -9.65 -4.27
C HIS A 2 16.29 -8.42 -3.55
N LYS A 3 17.58 -8.12 -3.71
CA LYS A 3 18.16 -6.87 -3.20
C LYS A 3 17.93 -5.77 -4.24
N SER A 4 16.78 -5.13 -4.11
CA SER A 4 16.47 -3.85 -4.76
C SER A 4 17.49 -2.78 -4.38
N VAL A 5 17.78 -1.83 -5.28
CA VAL A 5 18.60 -0.63 -4.97
C VAL A 5 18.00 0.19 -3.82
N PHE A 6 16.66 0.14 -3.66
CA PHE A 6 15.96 0.79 -2.57
C PHE A 6 15.88 -0.05 -1.28
N HIS A 7 16.34 -1.30 -1.30
CA HIS A 7 16.27 -2.20 -0.14
C HIS A 7 16.96 -1.60 1.08
N ASP A 8 18.20 -1.13 0.93
CA ASP A 8 18.99 -0.57 2.04
C ASP A 8 18.39 0.74 2.55
N LEU A 9 17.84 1.56 1.65
CA LEU A 9 17.11 2.77 2.02
C LEU A 9 15.87 2.44 2.87
N PHE A 10 15.04 1.49 2.43
CA PHE A 10 13.82 1.12 3.13
C PHE A 10 14.12 0.41 4.47
N CYS A 11 15.18 -0.38 4.54
CA CYS A 11 15.69 -0.93 5.80
C CYS A 11 16.14 0.18 6.76
N SER A 12 16.79 1.23 6.25
CA SER A 12 17.22 2.37 7.06
C SER A 12 16.01 3.18 7.57
N ILE A 13 15.03 3.45 6.70
CA ILE A 13 13.80 4.15 7.07
C ILE A 13 13.02 3.39 8.15
N ALA A 14 12.94 2.07 8.04
CA ALA A 14 12.21 1.23 9.00
C ALA A 14 12.72 1.39 10.44
N ASN A 15 14.02 1.66 10.62
CA ASN A 15 14.65 1.82 11.94
C ASN A 15 14.86 3.29 12.34
N SER A 16 14.38 4.23 11.53
CA SER A 16 14.55 5.66 11.75
C SER A 16 13.35 6.27 12.50
N PRO A 17 13.49 7.47 13.10
CA PRO A 17 12.37 8.22 13.65
C PRO A 17 11.52 8.93 12.59
N LEU A 18 11.71 8.62 11.30
CA LEU A 18 10.98 9.27 10.21
C LEU A 18 9.47 9.02 10.33
N GLN A 19 8.70 10.10 10.40
CA GLN A 19 7.25 10.01 10.56
C GLN A 19 6.47 10.05 9.25
N SER A 20 7.06 10.59 8.18
CA SER A 20 6.35 10.85 6.94
C SER A 20 7.24 10.51 5.75
N LEU A 21 6.70 9.75 4.81
CA LEU A 21 7.36 9.39 3.56
C LEU A 21 6.45 9.73 2.38
N THR A 22 6.94 10.56 1.48
CA THR A 22 6.21 10.99 0.28
C THR A 22 7.04 10.72 -0.96
N PHE A 23 6.45 10.02 -1.93
CA PHE A 23 7.06 9.78 -3.22
C PHE A 23 6.50 10.75 -4.27
N LEU A 24 7.38 11.22 -5.15
CA LEU A 24 7.03 12.03 -6.31
C LEU A 24 7.24 11.18 -7.56
N TYR A 25 6.17 10.90 -8.31
CA TYR A 25 6.22 10.07 -9.52
C TYR A 25 6.86 8.67 -9.31
N PRO A 26 6.45 7.88 -8.29
CA PRO A 26 7.07 6.60 -7.97
C PRO A 26 7.05 5.59 -9.12
N SER A 27 6.11 5.69 -10.05
CA SER A 27 6.02 4.81 -11.23
C SER A 27 7.17 4.96 -12.23
N LEU A 28 8.01 5.98 -12.08
CA LEU A 28 9.20 6.19 -12.91
C LEU A 28 10.43 5.42 -12.41
N TYR A 29 10.46 5.03 -11.13
CA TYR A 29 11.68 4.46 -10.52
C TYR A 29 11.46 3.32 -9.54
N LEU A 30 10.24 3.08 -9.06
CA LEU A 30 9.92 1.93 -8.21
C LEU A 30 9.36 0.79 -9.06
N SER A 31 10.09 -0.32 -9.08
CA SER A 31 9.60 -1.62 -9.50
C SER A 31 8.68 -2.23 -8.44
N VAL A 32 7.94 -3.27 -8.82
CA VAL A 32 7.12 -4.04 -7.87
C VAL A 32 7.99 -4.67 -6.76
N GLY A 33 9.22 -5.08 -7.08
CA GLY A 33 10.16 -5.59 -6.07
C GLY A 33 10.58 -4.54 -5.04
N ASP A 34 10.72 -3.29 -5.47
CA ASP A 34 10.99 -2.16 -4.55
C ASP A 34 9.78 -1.90 -3.65
N LEU A 35 8.56 -2.01 -4.19
CA LEU A 35 7.31 -1.84 -3.43
C LEU A 35 7.10 -2.95 -2.39
N VAL A 36 7.57 -4.18 -2.66
CA VAL A 36 7.63 -5.24 -1.66
C VAL A 36 8.59 -4.87 -0.52
N CYS A 37 9.76 -4.31 -0.84
CA CYS A 37 10.70 -3.83 0.18
C CYS A 37 10.12 -2.64 0.98
N LEU A 38 9.40 -1.73 0.32
CA LEU A 38 8.68 -0.64 0.99
C LEU A 38 7.58 -1.19 1.91
N GLY A 39 6.86 -2.23 1.49
CA GLY A 39 5.89 -2.92 2.34
C GLY A 39 6.52 -3.50 3.61
N ASP A 40 7.69 -4.15 3.51
CA ASP A 40 8.41 -4.62 4.70
C ASP A 40 8.81 -3.46 5.63
N CYS A 41 9.30 -2.35 5.05
CA CYS A 41 9.60 -1.13 5.79
C CYS A 41 8.38 -0.57 6.55
N VAL A 42 7.23 -0.49 5.88
CA VAL A 42 5.95 -0.02 6.48
C VAL A 42 5.52 -0.90 7.65
N ARG A 43 5.69 -2.22 7.54
CA ARG A 43 5.32 -3.16 8.62
C ARG A 43 6.25 -3.05 9.82
N ARG A 44 7.55 -2.83 9.59
CA ARG A 44 8.58 -2.79 10.63
C ARG A 44 8.72 -1.43 11.30
N SER A 45 8.39 -0.35 10.60
CA SER A 45 8.54 1.00 11.14
C SER A 45 7.60 1.24 12.30
N LYS A 46 8.17 1.72 13.41
CA LYS A 46 7.43 2.13 14.62
C LYS A 46 7.02 3.60 14.61
N HIS A 47 7.60 4.38 13.69
CA HIS A 47 7.47 5.84 13.67
C HIS A 47 6.81 6.39 12.41
N LEU A 48 6.83 5.64 11.30
CA LEU A 48 6.23 6.07 10.05
C LEU A 48 4.70 6.07 10.18
N THR A 49 4.13 7.26 10.34
CA THR A 49 2.67 7.46 10.51
C THR A 49 1.99 7.88 9.22
N ARG A 50 2.74 8.43 8.24
CA ARG A 50 2.18 8.93 6.99
C ARG A 50 2.95 8.40 5.78
N LEU A 51 2.23 7.80 4.85
CA LEU A 51 2.76 7.37 3.55
C LEU A 51 1.91 7.95 2.42
N LYS A 52 2.58 8.64 1.48
CA LYS A 52 1.99 9.10 0.23
C LYS A 52 2.73 8.49 -0.96
N LEU A 53 2.02 7.71 -1.75
CA LEU A 53 2.54 6.94 -2.88
C LEU A 53 1.58 7.06 -4.08
N PRO A 54 1.54 8.20 -4.78
CA PRO A 54 0.54 8.45 -5.81
C PRO A 54 0.94 7.84 -7.15
N ASN A 55 -0.04 7.65 -8.05
CA ASN A 55 0.14 7.39 -9.47
C ASN A 55 1.02 6.17 -9.82
N LEU A 56 0.92 5.09 -9.04
CA LEU A 56 1.33 3.77 -9.55
C LEU A 56 0.29 3.27 -10.55
N LYS A 57 0.76 2.44 -11.49
CA LYS A 57 0.04 2.10 -12.71
C LYS A 57 -1.01 1.00 -12.53
N SER A 58 -0.95 0.22 -11.45
CA SER A 58 -1.80 -0.96 -11.28
C SER A 58 -2.01 -1.32 -9.81
N ILE A 59 -3.06 -2.12 -9.54
CA ILE A 59 -3.37 -2.60 -8.19
C ILE A 59 -2.26 -3.50 -7.63
N GLU A 60 -1.59 -4.30 -8.48
CA GLU A 60 -0.46 -5.16 -8.08
C GLU A 60 0.70 -4.36 -7.49
N SER A 61 0.89 -3.13 -7.98
CA SER A 61 1.91 -2.21 -7.46
C SER A 61 1.55 -1.68 -6.07
N TYR A 62 0.26 -1.56 -5.78
CA TYR A 62 -0.27 -1.11 -4.48
C TYR A 62 -0.49 -2.22 -3.46
N MET A 63 -0.68 -3.46 -3.91
CA MET A 63 -0.96 -4.60 -3.02
C MET A 63 0.09 -4.81 -1.92
N PRO A 64 1.41 -4.73 -2.18
CA PRO A 64 2.41 -4.87 -1.11
C PRO A 64 2.21 -3.87 0.03
N ILE A 65 1.77 -2.65 -0.31
CA ILE A 65 1.54 -1.57 0.66
C ILE A 65 0.23 -1.80 1.42
N LEU A 66 -0.85 -2.13 0.71
CA LEU A 66 -2.14 -2.45 1.31
C LEU A 66 -2.02 -3.61 2.32
N LEU A 67 -1.30 -4.66 1.94
CA LEU A 67 -1.03 -5.81 2.82
C LEU A 67 -0.14 -5.45 4.01
N ALA A 68 0.89 -4.63 3.78
CA ALA A 68 1.79 -4.20 4.84
C ALA A 68 1.09 -3.31 5.87
N VAL A 69 0.21 -2.41 5.43
CA VAL A 69 -0.58 -1.56 6.34
C VAL A 69 -1.48 -2.40 7.21
N GLY A 70 -2.09 -3.47 6.70
CA GLY A 70 -2.87 -4.40 7.53
C GLY A 70 -2.12 -4.95 8.75
N GLY A 71 -0.79 -5.09 8.66
CA GLY A 71 0.08 -5.53 9.77
C GLY A 71 0.92 -4.42 10.41
N SER A 72 0.77 -3.16 10.00
CA SER A 72 1.50 -2.03 10.59
C SER A 72 0.81 -1.54 11.86
N ASN A 73 1.59 -1.16 12.87
CA ASN A 73 1.10 -0.57 14.11
C ASN A 73 1.42 0.93 14.24
N ALA A 74 1.90 1.56 13.15
CA ALA A 74 2.32 2.95 13.16
C ALA A 74 1.58 3.81 12.12
N ILE A 75 1.26 3.26 10.94
CA ILE A 75 0.62 4.03 9.87
C ILE A 75 -0.77 4.52 10.30
N GLN A 76 -0.98 5.83 10.16
CA GLN A 76 -2.24 6.53 10.45
C GLN A 76 -2.84 7.14 9.18
N THR A 77 -2.01 7.57 8.23
CA THR A 77 -2.46 8.13 6.95
C THR A 77 -1.80 7.39 5.80
N LEU A 78 -2.61 6.81 4.93
CA LEU A 78 -2.20 6.23 3.66
C LEU A 78 -2.86 6.99 2.51
N ARG A 79 -2.06 7.56 1.61
CA ARG A 79 -2.54 8.16 0.36
C ARG A 79 -1.96 7.44 -0.82
N ILE A 80 -2.81 6.75 -1.58
CA ILE A 80 -2.42 5.94 -2.75
C ILE A 80 -3.26 6.33 -3.97
N ASP A 81 -3.56 7.62 -4.09
CA ASP A 81 -4.34 8.20 -5.19
C ASP A 81 -3.74 7.82 -6.55
N SER A 82 -4.57 7.39 -7.50
CA SER A 82 -4.14 7.04 -8.86
C SER A 82 -5.34 7.08 -9.80
N ASN A 83 -5.16 7.67 -10.98
CA ASN A 83 -6.16 7.74 -12.05
C ASN A 83 -6.08 6.56 -13.04
N THR A 84 -5.19 5.60 -12.80
CA THR A 84 -4.95 4.45 -13.71
C THR A 84 -5.30 3.11 -13.07
N VAL A 85 -5.55 3.09 -11.76
CA VAL A 85 -5.84 1.85 -11.04
C VAL A 85 -7.30 1.49 -11.23
N SER A 86 -7.53 0.31 -11.80
CA SER A 86 -8.78 -0.44 -11.69
C SER A 86 -8.60 -1.57 -10.68
N VAL A 87 -9.60 -1.77 -9.83
CA VAL A 87 -9.62 -2.83 -8.80
C VAL A 87 -10.74 -3.82 -9.11
N TRP A 88 -10.35 -5.09 -9.29
CA TRP A 88 -11.26 -6.23 -9.40
C TRP A 88 -11.58 -6.87 -8.04
N ASP A 89 -12.63 -7.70 -7.98
CA ASP A 89 -13.15 -8.30 -6.75
C ASP A 89 -12.10 -8.97 -5.88
N LYS A 90 -11.22 -9.79 -6.47
CA LYS A 90 -10.21 -10.55 -5.71
C LYS A 90 -9.20 -9.64 -5.00
N ALA A 91 -8.69 -8.61 -5.70
CA ALA A 91 -7.75 -7.68 -5.08
C ALA A 91 -8.45 -6.77 -4.06
N PHE A 92 -9.69 -6.36 -4.33
CA PHE A 92 -10.49 -5.60 -3.37
C PHE A 92 -10.69 -6.38 -2.08
N GLN A 93 -11.18 -7.62 -2.17
CA GLN A 93 -11.39 -8.48 -1.00
C GLN A 93 -10.09 -8.71 -0.22
N LEU A 94 -8.97 -8.95 -0.91
CA LEU A 94 -7.68 -9.15 -0.27
C LEU A 94 -7.20 -7.88 0.45
N ALA A 95 -7.32 -6.72 -0.19
CA ALA A 95 -6.96 -5.44 0.40
C ALA A 95 -7.82 -5.13 1.63
N VAL A 96 -9.14 -5.25 1.52
CA VAL A 96 -10.07 -4.99 2.63
C VAL A 96 -9.86 -5.96 3.79
N THR A 97 -9.67 -7.26 3.50
CA THR A 97 -9.40 -8.27 4.54
C THR A 97 -8.12 -7.94 5.31
N SER A 98 -7.07 -7.51 4.61
CA SER A 98 -5.84 -7.09 5.27
C SER A 98 -6.04 -5.83 6.11
N LEU A 99 -6.66 -4.80 5.54
CA LEU A 99 -6.90 -3.52 6.23
C LEU A 99 -7.81 -3.66 7.46
N ARG A 100 -8.71 -4.66 7.48
CA ARG A 100 -9.57 -4.96 8.64
C ARG A 100 -8.78 -5.21 9.93
N HIS A 101 -7.54 -5.70 9.82
CA HIS A 101 -6.69 -5.97 10.97
C HIS A 101 -5.92 -4.76 11.48
N ASN A 102 -5.91 -3.66 10.73
CA ASN A 102 -5.20 -2.46 11.14
C ASN A 102 -6.02 -1.64 12.16
N SER A 103 -5.41 -1.31 13.30
CA SER A 103 -6.04 -0.53 14.38
C SER A 103 -5.61 0.94 14.44
N THR A 104 -4.61 1.35 13.63
CA THR A 104 -3.96 2.67 13.72
C THR A 104 -4.31 3.61 12.57
N LEU A 105 -4.71 3.08 11.42
CA LEU A 105 -5.11 3.82 10.24
C LEU A 105 -6.35 4.65 10.56
N ARG A 106 -6.29 5.92 10.21
CA ARG A 106 -7.37 6.91 10.40
C ARG A 106 -7.81 7.51 9.08
N THR A 107 -6.87 7.63 8.14
CA THR A 107 -7.10 8.25 6.83
C THR A 107 -6.58 7.33 5.74
N LEU A 108 -7.48 6.94 4.84
CA LEU A 108 -7.18 6.21 3.61
C LEU A 108 -7.69 7.03 2.42
N SER A 109 -6.79 7.43 1.52
CA SER A 109 -7.14 8.11 0.27
C SER A 109 -6.86 7.19 -0.90
N LEU A 110 -7.93 6.87 -1.63
CA LEU A 110 -7.97 6.07 -2.86
C LEU A 110 -8.49 6.94 -4.02
N ALA A 111 -8.13 8.22 -4.03
CA ALA A 111 -8.74 9.17 -4.97
C ALA A 111 -8.45 8.75 -6.41
N HIS A 112 -9.46 8.88 -7.26
CA HIS A 112 -9.45 8.54 -8.69
C HIS A 112 -9.31 7.06 -9.05
N TRP A 113 -9.42 6.15 -8.07
CA TRP A 113 -9.47 4.72 -8.33
C TRP A 113 -10.80 4.33 -8.96
N THR A 114 -10.75 3.39 -9.90
CA THR A 114 -11.93 2.72 -10.46
C THR A 114 -12.13 1.37 -9.78
N PHE A 115 -13.37 1.07 -9.37
CA PHE A 115 -13.72 -0.20 -8.72
C PHE A 115 -14.69 -0.96 -9.61
N ASP A 116 -14.19 -1.99 -10.29
CA ASP A 116 -14.94 -2.85 -11.20
C ASP A 116 -15.37 -4.11 -10.43
N LEU A 117 -16.28 -3.92 -9.47
CA LEU A 117 -16.74 -4.99 -8.58
C LEU A 117 -17.98 -5.67 -9.16
N GLN A 118 -17.95 -7.00 -9.32
CA GLN A 118 -19.12 -7.72 -9.78
C GLN A 118 -20.14 -7.82 -8.65
N VAL A 119 -21.41 -7.57 -8.97
CA VAL A 119 -22.50 -7.89 -8.05
C VAL A 119 -22.56 -9.41 -7.94
N GLY A 120 -22.13 -9.95 -6.81
CA GLY A 120 -22.25 -11.37 -6.54
C GLY A 120 -23.71 -11.78 -6.71
N VAL A 121 -23.99 -12.55 -7.77
CA VAL A 121 -25.26 -13.27 -7.89
C VAL A 121 -25.26 -14.23 -6.71
N ARG A 122 -25.97 -13.85 -5.65
CA ARG A 122 -26.36 -14.80 -4.61
C ARG A 122 -27.22 -15.81 -5.35
N ASN A 123 -26.68 -16.98 -5.64
CA ASN A 123 -27.51 -18.14 -5.94
C ASN A 123 -28.40 -18.33 -4.72
N SER A 124 -29.63 -17.82 -4.83
CA SER A 124 -30.68 -17.99 -3.85
C SER A 124 -31.12 -19.45 -3.88
N VAL A 125 -30.82 -20.13 -2.77
CA VAL A 125 -31.44 -21.35 -2.20
C VAL A 125 -31.49 -22.57 -3.12
#